data_AF-A0A2V8T2N1-F1
#
_entry.id   AF-A0A2V8T2N1-F1
#
_cell.length_a   1.000
_cell.length_b   1.000
_cell.length_c   1.000
_cell.angle_alpha   90.00
_cell.angle_beta   90.00
_cell.angle_gamma   90.00
#
_symmetry.space_group_name_H-M   'P 1'
#
loop_
_entity.id
_entity.type
_entity.pdbx_description
1 polymer ?
#
loop_
_entity_poly.entity_id
_entity_poly.type
_entity_poly.pdbx_seq_one_letter_code
_entity_poly.pdbx_strand_id
1 'polypeptide(L)'
;ATILLALLSFPARALAALVDTTTNEEVPVTSTQINSCNGDVVLLSGLMHVQNHYCTDNTGGSHLESHVNYQDVTGVGAPSGSTYTATDNVDTTVNTNQIQSEQTFVQEFNLISHGSAPNFKLHVTFHVTINANGQTTTTVNNTREICNG
;
A
#
# COMPACT_ATOMS: atom_id res chain seq x y z
N ALA A 1 38.76 45.67 34.15
CA ALA A 1 39.05 44.28 33.75
C ALA A 1 37.75 43.65 33.30
N THR A 2 37.55 43.53 31.99
CA THR A 2 36.29 43.06 31.39
C THR A 2 36.45 41.56 31.14
N ILE A 3 35.78 40.72 31.93
CA ILE A 3 35.80 39.26 31.74
C ILE A 3 34.66 38.90 30.77
N LEU A 4 35.06 38.40 29.61
CA LEU A 4 34.25 37.93 28.51
C LEU A 4 33.53 36.62 28.91
N LEU A 5 32.20 36.62 28.93
CA LEU A 5 31.40 35.44 29.24
C LEU A 5 31.31 34.55 27.98
N ALA A 6 32.07 33.46 27.94
CA ALA A 6 32.01 32.50 26.84
C ALA A 6 30.76 31.61 26.97
N LEU A 7 29.76 31.84 26.11
CA LEU A 7 28.60 30.96 25.97
C LEU A 7 29.01 29.67 25.25
N LEU A 8 29.10 28.57 26.00
CA LEU A 8 29.24 27.22 25.46
C LEU A 8 27.92 26.82 24.77
N SER A 9 27.88 26.89 23.45
CA SER A 9 26.80 26.33 22.66
C SER A 9 26.91 24.80 22.65
N PHE A 10 26.20 24.12 23.54
CA PHE A 10 26.03 22.67 23.41
C PHE A 10 25.09 22.40 22.22
N PRO A 11 25.47 21.52 21.27
CA PRO A 11 24.54 21.11 20.23
C PRO A 11 23.38 20.38 20.91
N ALA A 12 22.20 20.99 20.90
CA ALA A 12 20.98 20.32 21.30
C ALA A 12 20.77 19.14 20.36
N ARG A 13 20.97 17.91 20.86
CA ARG A 13 20.51 16.72 20.16
C ARG A 13 18.98 16.79 20.16
N ALA A 14 18.39 17.15 19.03
CA ALA A 14 16.95 17.04 18.85
C ALA A 14 16.58 15.56 19.07
N LEU A 15 15.81 15.28 20.13
CA LEU A 15 15.12 14.00 20.24
C LEU A 15 14.09 13.98 19.10
N ALA A 16 14.16 12.96 18.24
CA ALA A 16 13.07 12.71 17.32
C ALA A 16 11.79 12.55 18.14
N ALA A 17 10.73 13.28 17.79
CA ALA A 17 9.45 13.12 18.46
C ALA A 17 8.94 11.69 18.21
N LEU A 18 8.40 11.06 19.26
CA LEU A 18 7.66 9.82 19.09
C LEU A 18 6.40 10.12 18.28
N VAL A 19 6.22 9.39 17.19
CA VAL A 19 5.04 9.43 16.33
C VAL A 19 4.34 8.09 16.48
N ASP A 20 3.01 8.11 16.55
CA ASP A 20 2.16 6.93 16.56
C ASP A 20 0.84 7.33 15.90
N THR A 21 0.65 6.87 14.66
CA THR A 21 -0.43 7.31 13.79
C THR A 21 -1.05 6.11 13.09
N THR A 22 -2.38 6.09 13.03
CA THR A 22 -3.13 5.17 12.16
C THR A 22 -3.88 5.98 11.11
N THR A 23 -3.74 5.62 9.85
CA THR A 23 -4.53 6.16 8.74
C THR A 23 -5.39 5.07 8.13
N ASN A 24 -6.62 5.41 7.77
CA ASN A 24 -7.52 4.54 7.03
C ASN A 24 -7.94 5.28 5.77
N GLU A 25 -7.76 4.64 4.62
CA GLU A 25 -8.00 5.21 3.30
C GLU A 25 -8.86 4.26 2.48
N GLU A 26 -9.87 4.80 1.79
CA GLU A 26 -10.57 4.11 0.72
C GLU A 26 -10.01 4.57 -0.62
N VAL A 27 -9.48 3.63 -1.39
CA VAL A 27 -8.91 3.87 -2.71
C VAL A 27 -9.89 3.31 -3.76
N PRO A 28 -10.52 4.17 -4.58
CA PRO A 28 -11.35 3.70 -5.69
C PRO A 28 -10.55 2.86 -6.67
N VAL A 29 -11.02 1.64 -6.92
CA VAL A 29 -10.48 0.77 -7.96
C VAL A 29 -11.32 0.99 -9.21
N THR A 30 -10.68 1.43 -10.30
CA THR A 30 -11.28 1.43 -11.63
C THR A 30 -10.18 1.08 -12.62
N SER A 31 -10.17 -0.17 -13.08
CA SER A 31 -9.13 -0.66 -13.98
C SER A 31 -9.68 -1.65 -15.00
N THR A 32 -9.07 -1.68 -16.17
CA THR A 32 -9.36 -2.70 -17.19
C THR A 32 -8.23 -3.71 -17.18
N GLN A 33 -8.56 -4.99 -16.96
CA GLN A 33 -7.60 -6.09 -16.93
C GLN A 33 -7.93 -7.08 -18.05
N ILE A 34 -6.90 -7.71 -18.61
CA ILE A 34 -7.09 -8.77 -19.59
C ILE A 34 -6.73 -10.10 -18.95
N ASN A 35 -7.71 -10.99 -18.82
CA ASN A 35 -7.46 -12.35 -18.38
C ASN A 35 -6.61 -13.06 -19.44
N SER A 36 -5.31 -13.16 -19.18
CA SER A 36 -4.35 -13.76 -20.12
C SER A 36 -4.59 -15.25 -20.37
N CYS A 37 -5.44 -15.92 -19.58
CA CYS A 37 -5.80 -17.33 -19.80
C CYS A 37 -6.81 -17.54 -20.93
N ASN A 38 -7.74 -16.60 -21.14
CA ASN A 38 -8.83 -16.75 -22.10
C ASN A 38 -9.09 -15.53 -23.00
N GLY A 39 -8.38 -14.41 -22.75
CA GLY A 39 -8.53 -13.15 -23.45
C GLY A 39 -9.70 -12.28 -22.99
N ASP A 40 -10.39 -12.62 -21.90
CA ASP A 40 -11.48 -11.79 -21.39
C ASP A 40 -10.98 -10.40 -21.00
N VAL A 41 -11.68 -9.37 -21.46
CA VAL A 41 -11.49 -8.00 -20.98
C VAL A 41 -12.44 -7.77 -19.81
N VAL A 42 -11.88 -7.50 -18.63
CA VAL A 42 -12.62 -7.32 -17.37
C VAL A 42 -12.46 -5.87 -16.91
N LEU A 43 -13.56 -5.11 -16.89
CA LEU A 43 -13.60 -3.78 -16.27
C LEU A 43 -13.91 -3.95 -14.78
N LEU A 44 -12.90 -3.79 -13.94
CA LEU A 44 -13.01 -3.86 -12.49
C LEU A 44 -13.44 -2.51 -11.91
N SER A 45 -14.39 -2.55 -11.00
CA SER A 45 -14.78 -1.42 -10.16
C SER A 45 -15.04 -1.86 -8.73
N GLY A 46 -14.67 -1.01 -7.77
CA GLY A 46 -14.98 -1.21 -6.35
C GLY A 46 -14.12 -0.32 -5.47
N LEU A 47 -13.98 -0.70 -4.20
CA LEU A 47 -13.14 0.02 -3.24
C LEU A 47 -12.06 -0.90 -2.69
N MET A 48 -10.89 -0.34 -2.45
CA MET A 48 -9.84 -0.98 -1.66
C MET A 48 -9.69 -0.20 -0.37
N HIS A 49 -9.72 -0.88 0.76
CA HIS A 49 -9.46 -0.25 2.05
C HIS A 49 -8.02 -0.53 2.48
N VAL A 50 -7.30 0.53 2.77
CA VAL A 50 -5.92 0.51 3.23
C VAL A 50 -5.86 1.09 4.63
N GLN A 51 -5.38 0.29 5.58
CA GLN A 51 -5.05 0.76 6.91
C GLN A 51 -3.55 0.73 7.07
N ASN A 52 -2.96 1.86 7.45
CA ASN A 52 -1.54 1.93 7.79
C ASN A 52 -1.41 2.36 9.25
N HIS A 53 -0.59 1.65 10.00
CA HIS A 53 -0.14 2.04 11.33
C HIS A 53 1.36 2.35 11.26
N TYR A 54 1.73 3.56 11.65
CA TYR A 54 3.10 4.02 11.64
C TYR A 54 3.52 4.52 13.02
N CYS A 55 4.65 4.06 13.52
CA CYS A 55 5.22 4.58 14.76
C CYS A 55 6.75 4.71 14.72
N THR A 56 7.30 5.56 15.60
CA THR A 56 8.74 5.66 15.85
C THR A 56 9.09 5.20 17.26
N ASP A 57 10.31 4.69 17.44
CA ASP A 57 10.80 4.22 18.73
C ASP A 57 11.82 5.18 19.37
N ASN A 58 12.12 4.96 20.65
CA ASN A 58 13.07 5.78 21.42
C ASN A 58 14.54 5.64 20.97
N THR A 59 14.84 4.73 20.05
CA THR A 59 16.16 4.48 19.47
C THR A 59 16.33 5.10 18.08
N GLY A 60 15.30 5.77 17.56
CA GLY A 60 15.27 6.36 16.23
C GLY A 60 14.84 5.40 15.12
N GLY A 61 14.33 4.23 15.49
CA GLY A 61 13.66 3.30 14.58
C GLY A 61 12.25 3.79 14.24
N SER A 62 11.73 3.26 13.13
CA SER A 62 10.38 3.49 12.67
C SER A 62 9.79 2.21 12.09
N HIS A 63 8.50 2.04 12.30
CA HIS A 63 7.74 0.84 12.00
C HIS A 63 6.50 1.24 11.21
N LEU A 64 6.26 0.54 10.10
CA LEU A 64 5.03 0.65 9.32
C LEU A 64 4.39 -0.74 9.25
N GLU A 65 3.14 -0.84 9.67
CA GLU A 65 2.25 -1.96 9.40
C GLU A 65 1.18 -1.49 8.41
N SER A 66 0.94 -2.27 7.36
CA SER A 66 -0.04 -1.97 6.31
C SER A 66 -0.96 -3.16 6.13
N HIS A 67 -2.26 -2.93 6.22
CA HIS A 67 -3.32 -3.90 5.98
C HIS A 67 -4.17 -3.45 4.80
N VAL A 68 -4.20 -4.26 3.75
CA VAL A 68 -4.94 -3.98 2.51
C VAL A 68 -6.01 -5.04 2.29
N ASN A 69 -7.24 -4.62 2.03
CA ASN A 69 -8.31 -5.51 1.59
C ASN A 69 -9.14 -4.90 0.45
N TYR A 70 -9.61 -5.75 -0.46
CA TYR A 70 -10.60 -5.37 -1.45
C TYR A 70 -12.01 -5.50 -0.88
N GLN A 71 -12.81 -4.46 -1.10
CA GLN A 71 -14.22 -4.38 -0.73
C GLN A 71 -15.05 -4.31 -2.00
N ASP A 72 -15.67 -5.44 -2.33
CA ASP A 72 -16.60 -5.58 -3.46
C ASP A 72 -16.01 -5.18 -4.83
N VAL A 73 -14.71 -5.38 -5.03
CA VAL A 73 -14.07 -5.16 -6.33
C VAL A 73 -14.47 -6.26 -7.30
N THR A 74 -15.27 -5.90 -8.29
CA THR A 74 -15.87 -6.85 -9.25
C THR A 74 -15.84 -6.32 -10.68
N GLY A 75 -15.99 -7.22 -11.65
CA GLY A 75 -16.12 -6.86 -13.06
C GLY A 75 -16.72 -8.00 -13.88
N VAL A 76 -17.26 -7.69 -15.06
CA VAL A 76 -17.77 -8.70 -16.00
C VAL A 76 -16.80 -8.81 -17.17
N GLY A 77 -16.36 -10.04 -17.46
CA GLY A 77 -15.47 -10.32 -18.58
C GLY A 77 -16.20 -10.43 -19.90
N ALA A 78 -15.63 -9.85 -20.97
CA ALA A 78 -16.09 -10.03 -22.34
C ALA A 78 -15.03 -10.76 -23.17
N PRO A 79 -15.40 -11.77 -23.99
CA PRO A 79 -16.76 -12.14 -24.36
C PRO A 79 -17.43 -13.18 -23.46
N SER A 80 -16.75 -13.76 -22.46
CA SER A 80 -17.31 -14.91 -21.72
C SER A 80 -18.59 -14.60 -20.94
N GLY A 81 -18.82 -13.34 -20.57
CA GLY A 81 -19.91 -12.92 -19.68
C GLY A 81 -19.72 -13.33 -18.22
N SER A 82 -18.57 -13.93 -17.86
CA SER A 82 -18.32 -14.36 -16.49
C SER A 82 -18.10 -13.15 -15.58
N THR A 83 -18.68 -13.19 -14.38
CA THR A 83 -18.40 -12.20 -13.33
C THR A 83 -17.11 -12.59 -12.63
N TYR A 84 -16.24 -11.62 -12.35
CA TYR A 84 -15.01 -11.79 -11.60
C TYR A 84 -15.09 -11.00 -10.31
N THR A 85 -14.60 -11.59 -9.21
CA THR A 85 -14.40 -10.90 -7.93
C THR A 85 -12.91 -10.89 -7.61
N ALA A 86 -12.37 -9.71 -7.32
CA ALA A 86 -11.01 -9.60 -6.80
C ALA A 86 -11.03 -9.86 -5.29
N THR A 87 -10.18 -10.76 -4.83
CA THR A 87 -10.09 -11.15 -3.41
C THR A 87 -8.65 -11.11 -2.96
N ASP A 88 -8.38 -10.42 -1.85
CA ASP A 88 -7.13 -10.51 -1.12
C ASP A 88 -7.25 -9.91 0.30
N ASN A 89 -6.29 -10.28 1.14
CA ASN A 89 -6.05 -9.72 2.45
C ASN A 89 -4.53 -9.76 2.68
N VAL A 90 -3.90 -8.59 2.71
CA VAL A 90 -2.44 -8.51 2.80
C VAL A 90 -2.01 -7.68 3.97
N ASP A 91 -1.12 -8.27 4.77
CA ASP A 91 -0.37 -7.60 5.83
C ASP A 91 1.09 -7.39 5.39
N THR A 92 1.58 -6.17 5.52
CA THR A 92 2.98 -5.81 5.23
C THR A 92 3.58 -5.08 6.43
N THR A 93 4.75 -5.51 6.87
CA THR A 93 5.52 -4.84 7.93
C THR A 93 6.85 -4.35 7.40
N VAL A 94 7.17 -3.09 7.64
CA VAL A 94 8.46 -2.46 7.30
C VAL A 94 9.06 -1.85 8.57
N ASN A 95 10.33 -2.17 8.82
CA ASN A 95 11.12 -1.59 9.90
C ASN A 95 12.30 -0.84 9.29
N THR A 96 12.46 0.45 9.59
CA THR A 96 13.53 1.29 9.04
C THR A 96 13.96 2.36 10.05
N ASN A 97 15.18 2.87 9.92
CA ASN A 97 15.66 4.00 10.74
C ASN A 97 15.39 5.36 10.07
N GLN A 98 14.51 5.39 9.06
CA GLN A 98 14.15 6.59 8.30
C GLN A 98 12.72 7.04 8.62
N ILE A 99 12.60 8.17 9.30
CA ILE A 99 11.30 8.71 9.76
C ILE A 99 10.43 9.24 8.59
N GLN A 100 11.07 9.66 7.50
CA GLN A 100 10.42 9.98 6.23
C GLN A 100 10.98 9.03 5.19
N SER A 101 10.10 8.25 4.56
CA SER A 101 10.51 7.25 3.59
C SER A 101 9.40 6.96 2.58
N GLU A 102 9.80 6.30 1.50
CA GLU A 102 8.90 5.74 0.51
C GLU A 102 9.12 4.23 0.48
N GLN A 103 8.03 3.47 0.46
CA GLN A 103 8.05 2.02 0.42
C GLN A 103 7.32 1.57 -0.84
N THR A 104 7.90 0.58 -1.52
CA THR A 104 7.26 -0.05 -2.69
C THR A 104 7.16 -1.54 -2.44
N PHE A 105 5.96 -2.09 -2.54
CA PHE A 105 5.70 -3.51 -2.40
C PHE A 105 4.84 -4.02 -3.54
N VAL A 106 5.09 -5.28 -3.92
CA VAL A 106 4.33 -5.99 -4.95
C VAL A 106 3.51 -7.06 -4.26
N GLN A 107 2.21 -7.07 -4.54
CA GLN A 107 1.27 -8.04 -3.98
C GLN A 107 0.54 -8.79 -5.10
N GLU A 108 0.11 -10.02 -4.81
CA GLU A 108 -0.63 -10.86 -5.75
C GLU A 108 -2.10 -10.97 -5.35
N PHE A 109 -2.99 -10.37 -6.13
CA PHE A 109 -4.44 -10.46 -5.91
C PHE A 109 -5.04 -11.54 -6.79
N ASN A 110 -6.00 -12.30 -6.27
CA ASN A 110 -6.71 -13.30 -7.06
C ASN A 110 -7.99 -12.70 -7.65
N LEU A 111 -8.23 -12.93 -8.94
CA LEU A 111 -9.51 -12.67 -9.60
C LEU A 111 -10.21 -13.99 -9.85
N ILE A 112 -11.29 -14.19 -9.10
CA ILE A 112 -12.08 -15.41 -9.09
C ILE A 112 -13.28 -15.23 -10.01
N SER A 113 -13.36 -16.07 -11.03
CA SER A 113 -14.48 -16.16 -11.97
C SER A 113 -15.64 -16.94 -11.37
N HIS A 114 -16.86 -16.40 -11.50
CA HIS A 114 -18.12 -17.04 -11.14
C HIS A 114 -18.80 -17.62 -12.38
N GLY A 115 -18.07 -18.45 -13.11
CA GLY A 115 -18.52 -19.02 -14.37
C GLY A 115 -17.56 -20.09 -14.89
N SER A 116 -17.61 -20.34 -16.20
CA SER A 116 -16.69 -21.28 -16.85
C SER A 116 -15.35 -20.67 -17.20
N ALA A 117 -15.19 -19.34 -17.11
CA ALA A 117 -13.93 -18.69 -17.39
C ALA A 117 -12.89 -18.99 -16.28
N PRO A 118 -11.60 -19.11 -16.62
CA PRO A 118 -10.55 -19.39 -15.66
C PRO A 118 -10.31 -18.20 -14.72
N ASN A 119 -9.92 -18.50 -13.49
CA ASN A 119 -9.38 -17.52 -12.55
C ASN A 119 -8.03 -17.00 -13.08
N PHE A 120 -7.64 -15.80 -12.66
CA PHE A 120 -6.32 -15.26 -12.94
C PHE A 120 -5.83 -14.41 -11.77
N LYS A 121 -4.54 -14.05 -11.79
CA LYS A 121 -3.93 -13.22 -10.75
C LYS A 121 -3.52 -11.86 -11.28
N LEU A 122 -3.47 -10.88 -10.40
CA LEU A 122 -2.90 -9.55 -10.62
C LEU A 122 -1.69 -9.36 -9.72
N HIS A 123 -0.55 -9.00 -10.29
CA HIS A 123 0.57 -8.37 -9.58
C HIS A 123 0.29 -6.89 -9.50
N VAL A 124 0.04 -6.38 -8.30
CA VAL A 124 -0.20 -4.95 -8.08
C VAL A 124 0.98 -4.37 -7.30
N THR A 125 1.53 -3.28 -7.82
CA THR A 125 2.59 -2.53 -7.15
C THR A 125 1.99 -1.36 -6.41
N PHE A 126 2.12 -1.36 -5.09
CA PHE A 126 1.78 -0.23 -4.25
C PHE A 126 3.00 0.61 -3.96
N HIS A 127 2.78 1.92 -3.88
CA HIS A 127 3.75 2.89 -3.42
C HIS A 127 3.16 3.64 -2.23
N VAL A 128 3.83 3.53 -1.09
CA VAL A 128 3.42 4.19 0.16
C VAL A 128 4.44 5.24 0.51
N THR A 129 4.00 6.49 0.65
CA THR A 129 4.83 7.60 1.11
C THR A 129 4.52 7.88 2.57
N ILE A 130 5.54 8.02 3.41
CA ILE A 130 5.42 8.45 4.81
C ILE A 130 6.03 9.84 4.92
N ASN A 131 5.23 10.84 5.29
CA ASN A 131 5.72 12.21 5.47
C ASN A 131 6.35 12.42 6.86
N ALA A 132 6.94 13.60 7.10
CA ALA A 132 7.63 13.91 8.36
C ALA A 132 6.73 13.87 9.62
N ASN A 133 5.41 13.89 9.45
CA ASN A 133 4.44 13.75 10.55
C ASN A 133 3.97 12.29 10.75
N GLY A 134 4.54 11.34 10.00
CA GLY A 134 4.11 9.94 10.00
C GLY A 134 2.76 9.69 9.34
N GLN A 135 2.21 10.64 8.59
CA GLN A 135 1.03 10.37 7.77
C GLN A 135 1.46 9.61 6.53
N THR A 136 0.72 8.56 6.22
CA THR A 136 0.97 7.77 5.02
C THR A 136 0.04 8.18 3.88
N THR A 137 0.44 7.90 2.65
CA THR A 137 -0.44 7.96 1.48
C THR A 137 -0.11 6.79 0.57
N THR A 138 -1.14 6.08 0.09
CA THR A 138 -0.97 4.90 -0.76
C THR A 138 -1.40 5.18 -2.19
N THR A 139 -0.55 4.84 -3.16
CA THR A 139 -0.90 4.85 -4.59
C THR A 139 -0.69 3.48 -5.24
N VAL A 140 -1.49 3.19 -6.26
CA VAL A 140 -1.35 2.00 -7.10
C VAL A 140 -0.62 2.39 -8.38
N ASN A 141 0.56 1.81 -8.62
CA ASN A 141 1.45 2.27 -9.69
C ASN A 141 1.37 1.40 -10.95
N ASN A 142 1.25 0.09 -10.81
CA ASN A 142 1.18 -0.83 -11.95
C ASN A 142 0.38 -2.09 -11.59
N THR A 143 -0.23 -2.70 -12.59
CA THR A 143 -0.91 -3.99 -12.50
C THR A 143 -0.47 -4.87 -13.66
N ARG A 144 -0.07 -6.12 -13.38
CA ARG A 144 0.27 -7.12 -14.40
C ARG A 144 -0.52 -8.39 -14.17
N GLU A 145 -1.06 -8.95 -15.23
CA GLU A 145 -1.87 -10.17 -15.17
C GLU A 145 -1.02 -11.43 -15.32
N ILE A 146 -1.37 -12.47 -14.56
CA ILE A 146 -0.72 -13.77 -14.61
C ILE A 146 -1.79 -14.86 -14.75
N CYS A 147 -1.65 -15.64 -15.81
CA CYS A 147 -2.34 -16.90 -15.97
C CYS A 147 -1.53 -18.03 -15.34
N ASN A 148 -2.05 -18.62 -14.27
CA ASN A 148 -1.56 -19.89 -13.75
C ASN A 148 -2.55 -20.96 -14.20
N GLY A 149 -2.32 -21.52 -15.40
CA GLY A 149 -3.22 -22.49 -16.03
C GLY A 149 -3.58 -23.70 -15.17
#